data_AF-A0A833IZY8-F1
#
_entry.id   AF-A0A833IZY8-F1
#
_cell.length_a   1.000
_cell.length_b   1.000
_cell.length_c   1.000
_cell.angle_alpha   90.00
_cell.angle_beta   90.00
_cell.angle_gamma   90.00
#
_symmetry.space_group_name_H-M   'P 1'
#
loop_
_entity.id
_entity.type
_entity.pdbx_description
1 polymer ?
#
loop_
_entity_poly.entity_id
_entity_poly.type
_entity_poly.pdbx_seq_one_letter_code
_entity_poly.pdbx_strand_id
1 'polypeptide(L)'
;MTRRFAADTSVSMDRSIAEIRTTVRRYGASEFMHMETDAQAAVAFTMRGRRILFRLSMPDPKSRAFTHTEAQRMPRSPVAAHAAWEQSCRSRWRALALVIKAKLEAVEVGIVVFEDEFLANTVPPGSSVTLGEAMREPMRIAHETQSNTPLLPYLGKNGGSDG
;
A
#
# COMPACT_ATOMS: atom_id res chain seq x y z
N MET A 1 12.35 -20.52 0.66
CA MET A 1 12.10 -19.39 1.59
C MET A 1 12.22 -18.09 0.82
N THR A 2 11.11 -17.42 0.53
CA THR A 2 11.13 -16.14 -0.19
C THR A 2 11.66 -15.06 0.75
N ARG A 3 12.90 -14.59 0.53
CA ARG A 3 13.47 -13.47 1.28
C ARG A 3 12.60 -12.24 1.05
N ARG A 4 11.97 -11.71 2.09
CA ARG A 4 11.20 -10.45 1.97
C ARG A 4 12.17 -9.34 1.60
N PHE A 5 11.85 -8.57 0.55
CA PHE A 5 12.68 -7.44 0.15
C PHE A 5 12.75 -6.41 1.29
N ALA A 6 13.94 -5.84 1.53
CA ALA A 6 14.25 -4.94 2.65
C ALA A 6 14.17 -5.55 4.07
N ALA A 7 14.21 -6.88 4.24
CA ALA A 7 14.20 -7.52 5.56
C ALA A 7 15.33 -7.05 6.49
N ASP A 8 16.52 -6.78 5.93
CA ASP A 8 17.75 -6.43 6.66
C ASP A 8 18.15 -4.95 6.47
N THR A 9 17.20 -4.06 6.17
CA THR A 9 17.51 -2.64 5.93
C THR A 9 18.15 -1.96 7.14
N SER A 10 19.24 -1.23 6.91
CA SER A 10 19.86 -0.31 7.88
C SER A 10 19.26 1.10 7.85
N VAL A 11 18.35 1.36 6.91
CA VAL A 11 17.66 2.64 6.76
C VAL A 11 16.65 2.78 7.89
N SER A 12 16.76 3.85 8.68
CA SER A 12 15.80 4.17 9.74
C SER A 12 14.42 4.52 9.18
N MET A 13 13.41 4.48 10.04
CA MET A 13 12.04 4.89 9.70
C MET A 13 12.02 6.37 9.27
N ASP A 14 12.63 7.27 10.05
CA ASP A 14 12.74 8.69 9.72
C ASP A 14 13.41 8.96 8.38
N ARG A 15 14.47 8.22 8.05
CA ARG A 15 15.16 8.36 6.77
C ARG A 15 14.25 7.91 5.62
N SER A 16 13.48 6.84 5.81
CA SER A 16 12.49 6.40 4.82
C SER A 16 11.37 7.42 4.63
N ILE A 17 10.86 8.01 5.71
CA ILE A 17 9.84 9.07 5.67
C ILE A 17 10.37 10.31 4.94
N ALA A 18 11.61 10.73 5.24
CA ALA A 18 12.27 11.84 4.58
C ALA A 18 12.50 11.58 3.08
N GLU A 19 12.89 10.35 2.72
CA GLU A 19 13.02 9.92 1.33
C GLU A 19 11.68 10.00 0.59
N ILE A 20 10.59 9.50 1.20
CA ILE A 20 9.24 9.60 0.62
C ILE A 20 8.88 11.05 0.40
N ARG A 21 9.02 11.90 1.42
CA ARG A 21 8.72 13.34 1.34
C ARG A 21 9.47 14.00 0.19
N THR A 22 10.78 13.76 0.11
CA THR A 22 11.65 14.33 -0.93
C THR A 22 11.22 13.85 -2.31
N THR A 23 10.92 12.56 -2.44
CA THR A 23 10.47 11.95 -3.69
C THR A 23 9.16 12.57 -4.14
N VAL A 24 8.09 12.51 -3.34
CA VAL A 24 6.78 13.03 -3.79
C VAL A 24 6.83 14.53 -4.09
N ARG A 25 7.64 15.31 -3.37
CA ARG A 25 7.86 16.74 -3.65
C ARG A 25 8.52 16.95 -5.01
N ARG A 26 9.54 16.16 -5.35
CA ARG A 26 10.19 16.19 -6.66
C ARG A 26 9.21 15.92 -7.81
N TYR A 27 8.24 15.04 -7.62
CA TYR A 27 7.19 14.74 -8.61
C TYR A 27 5.99 15.71 -8.58
N GLY A 28 6.04 16.78 -7.77
CA GLY A 28 5.03 17.84 -7.80
C GLY A 28 3.92 17.72 -6.76
N ALA A 29 4.12 16.97 -5.68
CA ALA A 29 3.18 16.99 -4.55
C ALA A 29 3.14 18.37 -3.88
N SER A 30 1.95 18.93 -3.67
CA SER A 30 1.71 20.21 -3.02
C SER A 30 1.62 20.10 -1.50
N GLU A 31 1.24 18.92 -0.99
CA GLU A 31 1.10 18.64 0.44
C GLU A 31 1.71 17.29 0.77
N PHE A 32 2.19 17.13 2.01
CA PHE A 32 2.71 15.87 2.51
C PHE A 32 2.45 15.77 4.01
N MET A 33 1.96 14.62 4.45
CA MET A 33 1.84 14.25 5.85
C MET A 33 2.18 12.78 6.06
N HIS A 34 2.57 12.45 7.28
CA HIS A 34 2.69 11.07 7.74
C HIS A 34 2.08 10.96 9.14
N MET A 35 1.65 9.75 9.48
CA MET A 35 1.10 9.40 10.78
C MET A 35 1.64 8.03 11.17
N GLU A 36 1.91 7.86 12.46
CA GLU A 36 2.28 6.58 13.04
C GLU A 36 1.53 6.38 14.36
N THR A 37 1.05 5.15 14.56
CA THR A 37 0.47 4.63 15.79
C THR A 37 1.02 3.21 15.99
N ASP A 38 0.78 2.63 17.17
CA ASP A 38 1.21 1.24 17.46
C ASP A 38 0.70 0.21 16.43
N ALA A 39 -0.48 0.46 15.83
CA ALA A 39 -1.13 -0.47 14.93
C ALA A 39 -0.96 -0.13 13.45
N GLN A 40 -0.79 1.14 13.11
CA GLN A 40 -0.85 1.63 11.73
C GLN A 40 0.13 2.77 11.48
N ALA A 41 0.73 2.75 10.30
CA ALA A 41 1.43 3.87 9.70
C ALA A 41 0.68 4.34 8.45
N ALA A 42 0.75 5.63 8.16
CA ALA A 42 0.18 6.21 6.97
C ALA A 42 1.05 7.32 6.39
N VAL A 43 1.00 7.44 5.06
CA VAL A 43 1.53 8.58 4.31
C VAL A 43 0.41 9.12 3.45
N ALA A 44 0.20 10.43 3.50
CA ALA A 44 -0.69 11.11 2.57
C ALA A 44 0.03 12.27 1.87
N PHE A 45 -0.31 12.49 0.61
CA PHE A 45 0.17 13.63 -0.15
C PHE A 45 -0.87 14.07 -1.18
N THR A 46 -0.86 15.36 -1.52
CA THR A 46 -1.74 15.91 -2.55
C THR A 46 -0.94 16.13 -3.82
N MET A 47 -1.38 15.55 -4.94
CA MET A 47 -0.72 15.70 -6.24
C MET A 47 -1.75 15.67 -7.38
N ARG A 48 -1.59 16.56 -8.37
CA ARG A 48 -2.55 16.71 -9.49
C ARG A 48 -4.01 16.82 -9.02
N GLY A 49 -4.25 17.62 -7.98
CA GLY A 49 -5.58 17.85 -7.41
C GLY A 49 -6.18 16.67 -6.63
N ARG A 50 -5.43 15.59 -6.40
CA ARG A 50 -5.92 14.37 -5.73
C ARG A 50 -5.18 14.14 -4.42
N ARG A 51 -5.93 13.75 -3.39
CA ARG A 51 -5.38 13.29 -2.11
C ARG A 51 -5.06 11.80 -2.23
N ILE A 52 -3.77 11.47 -2.16
CA ILE A 52 -3.28 10.10 -2.23
C ILE A 52 -2.94 9.64 -0.82
N LEU A 53 -3.36 8.42 -0.46
CA LEU A 53 -3.16 7.85 0.86
C LEU A 53 -2.67 6.41 0.76
N PHE A 54 -1.56 6.15 1.45
CA PHE A 54 -1.03 4.82 1.69
C PHE A 54 -1.17 4.51 3.17
N ARG A 55 -1.82 3.39 3.48
CA ARG A 55 -1.90 2.83 4.83
C ARG A 55 -1.13 1.52 4.91
N LEU A 56 -0.46 1.32 6.03
CA LEU A 56 0.34 0.15 6.30
C LEU A 56 0.11 -0.29 7.73
N SER A 57 -0.26 -1.56 7.92
CA SER A 57 -0.34 -2.13 9.26
C SER A 57 1.05 -2.36 9.82
N MET A 58 1.27 -1.93 11.06
CA MET A 58 2.52 -2.09 11.77
C MET A 58 2.57 -3.46 12.45
N PRO A 59 3.77 -4.05 12.60
CA PRO A 59 3.89 -5.33 13.28
C PRO A 59 3.55 -5.17 14.76
N ASP A 60 2.80 -6.13 15.32
CA ASP A 60 2.55 -6.17 16.76
C ASP A 60 3.83 -6.61 17.50
N PRO A 61 4.40 -5.79 18.41
CA PRO A 61 5.58 -6.15 19.18
C PRO A 61 5.41 -7.41 20.04
N LYS A 62 4.16 -7.78 20.38
CA LYS A 62 3.85 -8.97 21.17
C LYS A 62 3.71 -10.25 20.35
N SER A 63 3.75 -10.15 19.02
CA SER A 63 3.62 -11.32 18.13
C SER A 63 4.71 -12.36 18.38
N ARG A 64 4.33 -13.65 18.27
CA ARG A 64 5.29 -14.78 18.37
C ARG A 64 6.45 -14.68 17.39
N ALA A 65 6.26 -14.00 16.26
CA ALA A 65 7.33 -13.75 15.30
C ALA A 65 8.52 -12.99 15.91
N PHE A 66 8.26 -12.12 16.90
CA PHE A 66 9.30 -11.31 17.58
C PHE A 66 9.64 -11.86 18.96
N THR A 67 8.67 -12.43 19.68
CA THR A 67 8.90 -12.93 21.03
C THR A 67 9.54 -14.33 21.07
N HIS A 68 9.57 -15.09 19.98
CA HIS A 68 10.11 -16.46 19.95
C HIS A 68 11.08 -16.70 18.78
N THR A 69 12.12 -17.50 19.00
CA THR A 69 13.08 -17.90 17.95
C THR A 69 12.43 -18.82 16.91
N GLU A 70 12.80 -18.67 15.63
CA GLU A 70 12.21 -19.48 14.55
C GLU A 70 12.58 -20.96 14.64
N ALA A 71 13.85 -21.27 14.95
CA ALA A 71 14.38 -22.63 14.89
C ALA A 71 13.87 -23.54 16.02
N GLN A 72 13.67 -22.99 17.22
CA GLN A 72 13.38 -23.80 18.42
C GLN A 72 12.17 -23.31 19.21
N ARG A 73 11.46 -22.28 18.72
CA ARG A 73 10.28 -21.68 19.38
C ARG A 73 10.53 -21.32 20.85
N MET A 74 11.76 -20.94 21.18
CA MET A 74 12.13 -20.52 22.53
C MET A 74 11.91 -19.02 22.70
N PRO A 75 11.52 -18.54 23.89
CA PRO A 75 11.38 -17.11 24.16
C PRO A 75 12.69 -16.36 23.87
N ARG A 76 12.59 -15.21 23.18
CA ARG A 76 13.69 -14.25 23.03
C ARG A 76 13.82 -13.41 24.30
N SER A 77 15.01 -12.86 24.53
CA SER A 77 15.16 -11.80 25.52
C SER A 77 14.37 -10.55 25.11
N PRO A 78 13.93 -9.69 26.07
CA PRO A 78 13.18 -8.47 25.74
C PRO A 78 13.90 -7.56 24.74
N VAL A 79 15.22 -7.40 24.88
CA VAL A 79 16.06 -6.60 23.98
C VAL A 79 16.08 -7.19 22.57
N ALA A 80 16.27 -8.50 22.44
CA ALA A 80 16.30 -9.17 21.14
C ALA A 80 14.93 -9.15 20.45
N ALA A 81 13.84 -9.30 21.21
CA ALA A 81 12.49 -9.19 20.69
C ALA A 81 12.19 -7.77 20.18
N HIS A 82 12.56 -6.75 20.94
CA HIS A 82 12.39 -5.35 20.55
C HIS A 82 13.19 -5.00 19.30
N ALA A 83 14.47 -5.40 19.23
CA ALA A 83 15.31 -5.17 18.05
C ALA A 83 14.76 -5.84 16.78
N ALA A 84 14.22 -7.07 16.90
CA ALA A 84 13.60 -7.77 15.78
C ALA A 84 12.30 -7.09 15.31
N TRP A 85 11.48 -6.61 16.25
CA TRP A 85 10.28 -5.83 15.94
C TRP A 85 10.63 -4.52 15.23
N GLU A 86 11.58 -3.76 15.78
CA GLU A 86 12.03 -2.48 15.23
C GLU A 86 12.61 -2.65 13.80
N GLN A 87 13.36 -3.72 13.56
CA GLN A 87 13.84 -4.09 12.24
C GLN A 87 12.67 -4.34 11.26
N SER A 88 11.60 -5.00 11.72
CA SER A 88 10.40 -5.18 10.90
C SER A 88 9.67 -3.87 10.63
N CYS A 89 9.64 -2.92 11.57
CA CYS A 89 9.08 -1.58 11.36
C CYS A 89 9.86 -0.82 10.29
N ARG A 90 11.20 -0.79 10.39
CA ARG A 90 12.09 -0.22 9.37
C ARG A 90 11.87 -0.82 7.99
N SER A 91 11.76 -2.15 7.92
CA SER A 91 11.52 -2.88 6.66
C SER A 91 10.23 -2.43 5.98
N ARG A 92 9.15 -2.26 6.74
CA ARG A 92 7.85 -1.81 6.21
C ARG A 92 7.88 -0.39 5.68
N TRP A 93 8.49 0.54 6.42
CA TRP A 93 8.68 1.92 5.95
C TRP A 93 9.55 1.98 4.69
N ARG A 94 10.59 1.15 4.62
CA ARG A 94 11.44 1.08 3.43
C ARG A 94 10.67 0.54 2.22
N ALA A 95 9.89 -0.52 2.41
CA ALA A 95 9.05 -1.07 1.37
C ALA A 95 8.03 -0.04 0.85
N LEU A 96 7.42 0.74 1.75
CA LEU A 96 6.52 1.82 1.37
C LEU A 96 7.22 2.88 0.51
N ALA A 97 8.43 3.31 0.90
CA ALA A 97 9.22 4.26 0.13
C ALA A 97 9.52 3.77 -1.29
N LEU A 98 9.90 2.50 -1.41
CA LEU A 98 10.19 1.87 -2.69
C LEU A 98 8.96 1.77 -3.60
N VAL A 99 7.80 1.37 -3.05
CA VAL A 99 6.56 1.27 -3.82
C VAL A 99 6.13 2.65 -4.30
N ILE A 100 6.10 3.66 -3.43
CA ILE A 100 5.72 5.02 -3.84
C ILE A 100 6.65 5.53 -4.95
N LYS A 101 7.97 5.35 -4.80
CA LYS A 101 8.93 5.72 -5.83
C LYS A 101 8.66 4.98 -7.14
N ALA A 102 8.51 3.65 -7.10
CA ALA A 102 8.27 2.85 -8.30
C ALA A 102 7.00 3.28 -9.05
N LYS A 103 5.89 3.56 -8.34
CA LYS A 103 4.66 4.07 -8.93
C LYS A 103 4.88 5.40 -9.64
N LEU A 104 5.61 6.32 -9.01
CA LEU A 104 5.92 7.63 -9.59
C LEU A 104 6.83 7.51 -10.82
N GLU A 105 7.86 6.67 -10.77
CA GLU A 105 8.74 6.44 -11.92
C GLU A 105 7.97 5.80 -13.09
N ALA A 106 7.07 4.84 -12.82
CA ALA A 106 6.23 4.22 -13.84
C ALA A 106 5.34 5.24 -14.58
N VAL A 107 4.82 6.23 -13.85
CA VAL A 107 4.08 7.36 -14.44
C VAL A 107 5.00 8.27 -15.24
N GLU A 108 6.17 8.62 -14.70
CA GLU A 108 7.12 9.54 -15.33
C GLU A 108 7.65 9.02 -16.68
N VAL A 109 7.95 7.72 -16.76
CA VAL A 109 8.39 7.08 -18.00
C VAL A 109 7.23 6.66 -18.92
N GLY A 110 5.98 7.00 -18.57
CA GLY A 110 4.81 6.78 -19.40
C GLY A 110 4.36 5.32 -19.52
N ILE A 111 4.72 4.44 -18.58
CA ILE A 111 4.22 3.05 -18.56
C ILE A 111 2.73 3.02 -18.21
N VAL A 112 2.32 3.94 -17.34
CA VAL A 112 0.95 4.10 -16.85
C VAL A 112 0.62 5.58 -16.71
N VAL A 113 -0.67 5.92 -16.74
CA VAL A 113 -1.12 7.28 -16.39
C VAL A 113 -1.30 7.41 -14.88
N PHE A 114 -1.13 8.63 -14.36
CA PHE A 114 -1.16 8.89 -12.92
C PHE A 114 -2.49 8.46 -12.26
N GLU A 115 -3.59 8.78 -12.94
CA GLU A 115 -4.95 8.48 -12.51
C GLU A 115 -5.15 7.01 -12.24
N ASP A 116 -4.70 6.14 -13.15
CA ASP A 116 -4.87 4.70 -13.05
C ASP A 116 -3.94 4.10 -11.99
N GLU A 117 -2.66 4.51 -12.00
CA GLU A 117 -1.64 3.96 -11.11
C GLU A 117 -1.93 4.24 -9.62
N PHE A 118 -2.55 5.39 -9.33
CA PHE A 118 -2.91 5.82 -7.99
C PHE A 118 -4.41 5.73 -7.71
N LEU A 119 -5.23 5.14 -8.60
CA LEU A 119 -6.68 5.09 -8.46
C LEU A 119 -7.10 4.48 -7.12
N ALA A 120 -6.56 3.31 -6.79
CA ALA A 120 -6.84 2.61 -5.54
C ALA A 120 -6.37 3.37 -4.28
N ASN A 121 -5.37 4.24 -4.42
CA ASN A 121 -4.80 5.05 -3.33
C ASN A 121 -5.46 6.43 -3.19
N THR A 122 -6.31 6.82 -4.14
CA THR A 122 -6.97 8.11 -4.13
C THR A 122 -8.09 8.13 -3.08
N VAL A 123 -8.14 9.19 -2.28
CA VAL A 123 -9.22 9.48 -1.34
C VAL A 123 -10.22 10.41 -2.05
N PRO A 124 -11.46 9.95 -2.33
CA PRO A 124 -12.48 10.79 -2.96
C PRO A 124 -12.84 12.02 -2.08
N PRO A 125 -13.27 13.13 -2.68
CA PRO A 125 -13.79 14.27 -1.91
C PRO A 125 -14.90 13.85 -0.95
N GLY A 126 -14.82 14.30 0.31
CA GLY A 126 -15.77 13.94 1.36
C GLY A 126 -15.58 12.55 1.99
N SER A 127 -14.62 11.76 1.52
CA SER A 127 -14.29 10.43 2.08
C SER A 127 -13.11 10.49 3.07
N SER A 128 -13.09 9.56 4.02
CA SER A 128 -11.93 9.26 4.89
C SER A 128 -11.18 7.99 4.45
N VAL A 129 -11.75 7.24 3.49
CA VAL A 129 -11.19 6.00 2.94
C VAL A 129 -10.78 6.18 1.49
N THR A 130 -9.78 5.42 1.08
CA THR A 130 -9.35 5.34 -0.33
C THR A 130 -10.39 4.59 -1.15
N LEU A 131 -10.38 4.83 -2.46
CA LEU A 131 -11.25 4.09 -3.39
C LEU A 131 -10.99 2.58 -3.31
N GLY A 132 -9.72 2.17 -3.18
CA GLY A 132 -9.36 0.76 -3.05
C GLY A 132 -9.90 0.10 -1.79
N GLU A 133 -10.00 0.82 -0.68
CA GLU A 133 -10.64 0.29 0.54
C GLU A 133 -12.16 0.22 0.39
N ALA A 134 -12.78 1.27 -0.17
CA ALA A 134 -14.22 1.28 -0.39
C ALA A 134 -14.69 0.15 -1.30
N MET A 135 -13.89 -0.20 -2.32
CA MET A 135 -14.25 -1.22 -3.31
C MET A 135 -13.85 -2.64 -2.95
N ARG A 136 -13.00 -2.85 -1.94
CA ARG A 136 -12.46 -4.19 -1.60
C ARG A 136 -13.56 -5.20 -1.29
N GLU A 137 -14.49 -4.84 -0.41
CA GLU A 137 -15.56 -5.72 0.02
C GLU A 137 -16.65 -5.92 -1.06
N PRO A 138 -17.16 -4.87 -1.73
CA PRO A 138 -18.03 -5.02 -2.88
C PRO A 138 -17.45 -5.95 -3.97
N MET A 139 -16.16 -5.80 -4.29
CA MET A 139 -15.50 -6.67 -5.27
C MET A 139 -15.46 -8.12 -4.80
N ARG A 140 -15.17 -8.39 -3.52
CA ARG A 140 -15.18 -9.77 -2.97
C ARG A 140 -16.56 -10.42 -3.14
N ILE A 141 -17.61 -9.72 -2.73
CA ILE A 141 -19.01 -10.20 -2.83
C ILE A 141 -19.39 -10.45 -4.29
N ALA A 142 -19.04 -9.54 -5.20
CA ALA A 142 -19.38 -9.67 -6.62
C ALA A 142 -18.75 -10.93 -7.25
N HIS A 143 -17.51 -11.27 -6.88
CA HIS A 143 -16.84 -12.49 -7.35
C HIS A 143 -17.44 -13.76 -6.73
N GLU A 144 -17.82 -13.73 -5.45
CA GLU A 144 -18.44 -14.87 -4.76
C GLU A 144 -19.86 -15.16 -5.27
N THR A 145 -20.63 -14.12 -5.55
CA THR A 145 -22.01 -14.25 -6.02
C THR A 145 -22.12 -14.59 -7.51
N GLN A 146 -20.99 -14.59 -8.25
CA GLN A 146 -20.96 -14.69 -9.71
C GLN A 146 -22.08 -13.86 -10.34
N SER A 147 -22.29 -12.63 -9.84
CA SER A 147 -23.21 -11.69 -10.48
C SER A 147 -22.56 -11.31 -11.81
N ASN A 148 -22.78 -12.19 -12.78
CA ASN A 148 -22.25 -12.15 -14.13
C ASN A 148 -22.91 -10.97 -14.83
N THR A 149 -22.46 -9.76 -14.51
CA THR A 149 -22.50 -8.71 -15.51
C THR A 149 -21.57 -9.21 -16.60
N PRO A 150 -22.08 -9.57 -17.79
CA PRO A 150 -21.23 -10.05 -18.87
C PRO A 150 -20.11 -9.03 -19.08
N LEU A 151 -18.86 -9.49 -19.23
CA LEU A 151 -17.71 -8.62 -19.49
C LEU A 151 -17.93 -7.69 -20.70
N LEU A 152 -18.89 -8.05 -21.57
CA LEU A 152 -19.30 -7.31 -22.76
C LEU A 152 -20.84 -7.32 -22.89
N PRO A 153 -21.58 -6.43 -22.19
CA PRO A 153 -23.04 -6.43 -22.27
C PRO A 153 -23.57 -6.00 -23.65
N TYR A 154 -22.74 -5.38 -24.48
CA TYR A 154 -23.11 -4.87 -25.81
C TYR A 154 -22.75 -5.77 -26.99
N LEU A 155 -22.10 -6.92 -26.78
CA LEU A 155 -21.83 -7.89 -27.86
C LEU A 155 -22.97 -8.89 -28.09
N GLY A 156 -24.07 -8.79 -27.32
CA GLY A 156 -25.22 -9.70 -27.37
C GLY A 156 -26.50 -9.16 -28.02
N LYS A 157 -26.45 -8.04 -28.75
CA LYS A 157 -27.60 -7.54 -29.54
C LYS A 157 -27.10 -6.89 -30.83
N ASN A 158 -26.79 -7.71 -31.82
CA ASN A 158 -26.81 -7.34 -33.24
C ASN A 158 -26.77 -8.61 -34.08
N GLY A 159 -27.92 -8.99 -34.66
CA GLY A 159 -28.03 -10.12 -35.59
C GLY A 159 -29.39 -10.79 -35.52
N GLY A 160 -30.40 -10.14 -36.10
CA GLY A 160 -31.76 -10.69 -36.19
C GLY A 160 -32.79 -9.70 -36.69
N SER A 161 -32.45 -8.94 -37.73
CA SER A 161 -33.46 -8.51 -38.70
C SER A 161 -33.68 -9.71 -39.62
N ASP A 162 -34.86 -10.32 -39.57
CA ASP A 162 -35.42 -11.11 -40.68
C ASP A 162 -36.92 -11.29 -40.43
N GLY A 163 -37.75 -10.79 -41.36
CA GLY A 163 -39.16 -11.13 -41.54
C GLY A 163 -40.18 -10.14 -41.01
#